data_AF-R7L622-F1
#
_entry.id   AF-R7L622-F1
#
_cell.length_a   1.000
_cell.length_b   1.000
_cell.length_c   1.000
_cell.angle_alpha   90.00
_cell.angle_beta   90.00
_cell.angle_gamma   90.00
#
_symmetry.space_group_name_H-M   'P 1'
#
loop_
_entity.id
_entity.type
_entity.pdbx_description
1 polymer ?
#
loop_
_entity_poly.entity_id
_entity_poly.type
_entity_poly.pdbx_seq_one_letter_code
_entity_poly.pdbx_strand_id
1 'polypeptide(L)'
;MLSLITPVSAEDLKEMFADDFSESTVTALDSRNKRVVGRTKVMFRDLLISESDTAKISPDEAAKILRDEILSGRLELKDMDEDAQYFIERVNFAAAVCPESGIQPIDDAAKSEIFEQMCCGCVSFSDVKALDAKAALRDWLSYEQQCMLKYLVPKSVEFPRRKKPVRIRYEISPPRAVVSAFFRDFFDFDEKKLKICDGKIRPTFEILSPGGRAVQTTQNLEEFWKTSWIGVKKELKARYPKHFKPGDPY
;
A
#
# COMPACT_ATOMS: atom_id res chain seq x y z
N MET A 1 -43.26 26.41 37.67
CA MET A 1 -44.63 26.03 37.27
C MET A 1 -44.84 26.59 35.87
N LEU A 2 -44.70 25.77 34.83
CA LEU A 2 -44.98 26.18 33.46
C LEU A 2 -46.49 26.00 33.23
N SER A 3 -47.30 27.05 33.46
CA SER A 3 -48.78 26.96 33.43
C SER A 3 -49.41 27.30 32.07
N LEU A 4 -48.62 27.40 31.00
CA LEU A 4 -49.07 27.75 29.65
C LEU A 4 -48.38 26.87 28.59
N ILE A 5 -48.55 25.55 28.69
CA ILE A 5 -48.07 24.61 27.66
C ILE A 5 -49.29 23.82 27.17
N THR A 6 -49.53 23.84 25.86
CA THR A 6 -50.52 23.00 25.20
C THR A 6 -49.76 21.92 24.42
N PRO A 7 -50.06 20.62 24.62
CA PRO A 7 -49.48 19.57 23.80
C PRO A 7 -49.95 19.73 22.35
N VAL A 8 -49.03 19.61 21.40
CA VAL A 8 -49.30 19.67 19.97
C VAL A 8 -48.74 18.39 19.35
N SER A 9 -49.49 17.75 18.46
CA SER A 9 -49.03 16.57 17.73
C SER A 9 -48.26 16.97 16.47
N ALA A 10 -47.47 16.04 15.91
CA ALA A 10 -46.80 16.25 14.63
C ALA A 10 -47.80 16.39 13.47
N GLU A 11 -48.98 15.79 13.59
CA GLU A 11 -50.07 15.89 12.60
C GLU A 11 -50.67 17.30 12.59
N ASP A 12 -50.94 17.87 13.77
CA ASP A 12 -51.41 19.26 13.89
C ASP A 12 -50.42 20.25 13.27
N LEU A 13 -49.12 20.04 13.51
CA LEU A 13 -48.06 20.87 12.92
C LEU A 13 -48.03 20.75 11.39
N LYS A 14 -48.22 19.54 10.84
CA LYS A 14 -48.24 19.34 9.39
C LYS A 14 -49.44 19.99 8.73
N GLU A 15 -50.61 19.96 9.36
CA GLU A 15 -51.81 20.62 8.82
C GLU A 15 -51.66 22.15 8.83
N MET A 16 -51.09 22.72 9.89
CA MET A 16 -51.02 24.17 10.07
C MET A 16 -49.79 24.81 9.40
N PHE A 17 -48.68 24.08 9.29
CA PHE A 17 -47.37 24.60 8.89
C PHE A 17 -46.62 23.62 7.96
N ALA A 18 -47.30 23.10 6.95
CA ALA A 18 -46.73 22.12 6.01
C ALA A 18 -45.40 22.60 5.37
N ASP A 19 -45.32 23.88 5.01
CA ASP A 19 -44.14 24.48 4.34
C ASP A 19 -42.92 24.61 5.27
N ASP A 20 -43.11 24.51 6.59
CA ASP A 20 -42.04 24.53 7.58
C ASP A 20 -41.41 23.13 7.79
N PHE A 21 -41.98 22.09 7.17
CA PHE A 21 -41.37 20.76 7.13
C PHE A 21 -40.35 20.64 6.00
N SER A 22 -39.22 20.03 6.30
CA SER A 22 -38.21 19.68 5.29
C SER A 22 -37.81 18.22 5.42
N GLU A 23 -37.65 17.57 4.28
CA GLU A 23 -37.15 16.20 4.17
C GLU A 23 -35.79 16.22 3.47
N SER A 24 -34.79 15.61 4.09
CA SER A 24 -33.47 15.46 3.49
C SER A 24 -32.98 14.03 3.68
N THR A 25 -32.35 13.48 2.65
CA THR A 25 -31.69 12.18 2.72
C THR A 25 -30.18 12.40 2.67
N VAL A 26 -29.46 11.85 3.65
CA VAL A 26 -27.99 11.89 3.70
C VAL A 26 -27.43 10.48 3.74
N THR A 27 -26.34 10.24 3.01
CA THR A 27 -25.66 8.95 3.09
C THR A 27 -24.83 8.88 4.37
N ALA A 28 -24.99 7.82 5.16
CA ALA A 28 -24.32 7.64 6.43
C ALA A 28 -23.85 6.19 6.65
N LEU A 29 -22.80 6.01 7.44
CA LEU A 29 -22.37 4.69 7.87
C LEU A 29 -23.21 4.23 9.07
N ASP A 30 -23.84 3.06 8.94
CA ASP A 30 -24.29 2.27 10.09
C ASP A 30 -23.11 1.42 10.58
N SER A 31 -22.42 1.92 11.61
CA SER A 31 -21.26 1.25 12.21
C SER A 31 -21.61 -0.09 12.88
N ARG A 32 -22.88 -0.30 13.28
CA ARG A 32 -23.31 -1.55 13.92
C ARG A 32 -23.40 -2.67 12.89
N ASN A 33 -24.02 -2.38 11.75
CA ASN A 33 -24.18 -3.34 10.67
C ASN A 33 -23.04 -3.31 9.65
N LYS A 34 -22.12 -2.33 9.75
CA LYS A 34 -20.98 -2.12 8.84
C LYS A 34 -21.42 -1.94 7.38
N ARG A 35 -22.49 -1.16 7.20
CA ARG A 35 -23.10 -0.86 5.90
C ARG A 35 -23.36 0.64 5.78
N VAL A 36 -23.28 1.13 4.55
CA VAL A 36 -23.74 2.47 4.22
C VAL A 36 -25.25 2.41 4.02
N VAL A 37 -25.96 3.35 4.64
CA VAL A 37 -27.41 3.51 4.58
C VAL A 37 -27.73 4.95 4.21
N GLY A 38 -28.84 5.19 3.51
CA GLY A 38 -29.40 6.53 3.45
C GLY A 38 -30.15 6.80 4.74
N ARG A 39 -29.96 7.96 5.36
CA ARG A 39 -30.77 8.42 6.49
C ARG A 39 -31.66 9.55 6.03
N THR A 40 -32.96 9.30 6.08
CA THR A 40 -33.96 10.34 5.80
C THR A 40 -34.35 11.00 7.10
N LYS A 41 -34.13 12.31 7.17
CA LYS A 41 -34.49 13.18 8.28
C LYS A 41 -35.67 14.05 7.88
N VAL A 42 -36.71 14.02 8.70
CA VAL A 42 -37.83 14.95 8.61
C VAL A 42 -37.67 15.97 9.73
N MET A 43 -37.51 17.23 9.35
CA MET A 43 -37.36 18.34 10.28
C MET A 43 -38.61 19.22 10.22
N PHE A 44 -39.02 19.77 11.36
CA PHE A 44 -39.93 20.91 11.44
C PHE A 44 -39.11 22.11 11.91
N ARG A 45 -38.80 23.05 11.01
CA ARG A 45 -37.77 24.07 11.26
C ARG A 45 -36.45 23.39 11.71
N ASP A 46 -35.96 23.72 12.89
CA ASP A 46 -34.72 23.14 13.45
C ASP A 46 -34.95 21.89 14.32
N LEU A 47 -36.20 21.42 14.44
CA LEU A 47 -36.57 20.27 15.27
C LEU A 47 -36.61 18.98 14.45
N LEU A 48 -35.79 17.98 14.80
CA LEU A 48 -35.88 16.64 14.22
C LEU A 48 -37.17 15.95 14.68
N ILE A 49 -38.05 15.65 13.73
CA ILE A 49 -39.32 14.97 13.99
C ILE A 49 -39.16 13.46 13.87
N SER A 50 -38.49 13.00 12.82
CA SER A 50 -38.18 11.59 12.64
C SER A 50 -36.90 11.37 11.84
N GLU A 51 -36.24 10.25 12.13
CA GLU A 51 -35.09 9.75 11.38
C GLU A 51 -35.34 8.28 11.07
N SER A 52 -35.13 7.89 9.81
CA SER A 52 -35.26 6.49 9.39
C SER A 52 -34.21 6.12 8.34
N ASP A 53 -33.74 4.88 8.39
CA ASP A 53 -32.83 4.33 7.39
C ASP A 53 -33.62 3.96 6.12
N THR A 54 -33.03 4.26 4.97
CA THR A 54 -33.57 4.01 3.63
C THR A 54 -32.53 3.37 2.74
N ALA A 55 -33.01 2.64 1.72
CA ALA A 55 -32.17 2.07 0.67
C ALA A 55 -31.72 3.12 -0.37
N LYS A 56 -32.29 4.34 -0.34
CA LYS A 56 -31.85 5.45 -1.19
C LYS A 56 -30.48 5.94 -0.73
N ILE A 57 -29.44 5.50 -1.42
CA ILE A 57 -28.04 5.81 -1.12
C ILE A 57 -27.44 6.51 -2.34
N SER A 58 -26.63 7.55 -2.12
CA SER A 58 -25.77 8.09 -3.16
C SER A 58 -24.53 7.18 -3.30
N PRO A 59 -24.33 6.49 -4.45
CA PRO A 59 -23.20 5.57 -4.61
C PRO A 59 -21.84 6.25 -4.44
N ASP A 60 -21.72 7.51 -4.87
CA ASP A 60 -20.49 8.29 -4.78
C ASP A 60 -20.18 8.66 -3.32
N GLU A 61 -21.19 9.05 -2.55
CA GLU A 61 -21.02 9.32 -1.10
C GLU A 61 -20.71 8.04 -0.34
N ALA A 62 -21.32 6.92 -0.72
CA ALA A 62 -21.02 5.61 -0.12
C ALA A 62 -19.56 5.21 -0.35
N ALA A 63 -19.05 5.41 -1.57
CA ALA A 63 -17.65 5.13 -1.90
C ALA A 63 -16.68 5.96 -1.06
N LYS A 64 -16.96 7.25 -0.87
CA LYS A 64 -16.16 8.16 -0.02
C LYS A 64 -16.14 7.72 1.44
N ILE A 65 -17.31 7.37 1.99
CA ILE A 65 -17.41 6.87 3.38
C ILE A 65 -16.60 5.58 3.54
N LEU A 66 -16.74 4.63 2.61
CA LEU A 66 -16.01 3.35 2.67
C LEU A 66 -14.50 3.56 2.52
N ARG A 67 -14.07 4.44 1.62
CA ARG A 67 -12.67 4.88 1.48
C ARG A 67 -12.14 5.42 2.82
N ASP A 68 -12.88 6.28 3.51
CA ASP A 68 -12.45 6.84 4.79
C ASP A 68 -12.31 5.76 5.88
N GLU A 69 -13.18 4.74 5.86
CA GLU A 69 -13.05 3.56 6.72
C GLU A 69 -11.80 2.72 6.39
N ILE A 70 -11.41 2.62 5.12
CA ILE A 70 -10.16 1.97 4.70
C ILE A 70 -8.95 2.76 5.20
N LEU A 71 -8.90 4.06 4.88
CA LEU A 71 -7.77 4.93 5.21
C LEU A 71 -7.58 5.10 6.73
N SER A 72 -8.66 5.04 7.52
CA SER A 72 -8.60 5.07 8.98
C SER A 72 -8.22 3.72 9.62
N GLY A 73 -8.10 2.65 8.83
CA GLY A 73 -7.75 1.31 9.32
C GLY A 73 -8.91 0.55 9.98
N ARG A 74 -10.13 1.12 10.03
CA ARG A 74 -11.32 0.44 10.57
C ARG A 74 -11.84 -0.66 9.64
N LEU A 75 -11.55 -0.52 8.34
CA LEU A 75 -11.82 -1.52 7.30
C LEU A 75 -10.51 -2.05 6.72
N GLU A 76 -10.08 -3.20 7.22
CA GLU A 76 -8.93 -3.92 6.69
C GLU A 76 -9.27 -4.63 5.37
N LEU A 77 -8.47 -4.35 4.35
CA LEU A 77 -8.51 -5.03 3.05
C LEU A 77 -7.64 -6.29 3.11
N LYS A 78 -8.20 -7.42 2.68
CA LYS A 78 -7.52 -8.73 2.75
C LYS A 78 -6.22 -8.75 1.96
N ASP A 79 -6.19 -8.11 0.80
CA ASP A 79 -5.05 -8.16 -0.12
C ASP A 79 -4.07 -7.00 0.08
N MET A 80 -4.25 -6.16 1.10
CA MET A 80 -3.31 -5.08 1.44
C MET A 80 -2.19 -5.59 2.35
N ASP A 81 -1.42 -6.56 1.86
CA ASP A 81 -0.32 -7.21 2.57
C ASP A 81 1.06 -6.58 2.24
N GLU A 82 2.14 -7.22 2.71
CA GLU A 82 3.52 -6.80 2.45
C GLU A 82 3.87 -6.74 0.95
N ASP A 83 3.19 -7.50 0.09
CA ASP A 83 3.42 -7.45 -1.35
C ASP A 83 2.72 -6.26 -2.01
N ALA A 84 1.55 -5.86 -1.51
CA ALA A 84 0.89 -4.62 -1.92
C ALA A 84 1.72 -3.39 -1.52
N GLN A 85 2.19 -3.36 -0.27
CA GLN A 85 3.06 -2.29 0.21
C GLN A 85 4.37 -2.20 -0.61
N TYR A 86 4.96 -3.35 -0.94
CA TYR A 86 6.15 -3.39 -1.77
C TYR A 86 5.92 -3.00 -3.23
N PHE A 87 4.73 -3.26 -3.76
CA PHE A 87 4.34 -2.72 -5.06
C PHE A 87 4.35 -1.19 -5.03
N ILE A 88 3.73 -0.59 -4.01
CA ILE A 88 3.71 0.88 -3.80
C ILE A 88 5.13 1.42 -3.66
N GLU A 89 5.99 0.78 -2.86
CA GLU A 89 7.39 1.18 -2.71
C GLU A 89 8.13 1.20 -4.05
N ARG A 90 7.93 0.17 -4.89
CA ARG A 90 8.55 0.10 -6.22
C ARG A 90 8.03 1.19 -7.16
N VAL A 91 6.72 1.45 -7.15
CA VAL A 91 6.10 2.51 -7.96
C VAL A 91 6.66 3.88 -7.54
N ASN A 92 6.68 4.16 -6.24
CA ASN A 92 7.16 5.43 -5.71
C ASN A 92 8.67 5.60 -5.95
N PHE A 93 9.45 4.51 -5.89
CA PHE A 93 10.86 4.52 -6.25
C PHE A 93 11.08 4.83 -7.74
N ALA A 94 10.29 4.23 -8.63
CA ALA A 94 10.35 4.52 -10.07
C ALA A 94 9.99 5.99 -10.35
N ALA A 95 8.92 6.49 -9.74
CA ALA A 95 8.47 7.87 -9.89
C ALA A 95 9.55 8.88 -9.43
N ALA A 96 10.22 8.60 -8.31
CA ALA A 96 11.25 9.48 -7.77
C ALA A 96 12.56 9.50 -8.59
N VAL A 97 12.99 8.35 -9.11
CA VAL A 97 14.30 8.21 -9.79
C VAL A 97 14.20 8.37 -11.32
N CYS A 98 13.06 8.01 -11.90
CA CYS A 98 12.77 8.07 -13.34
C CYS A 98 11.49 8.87 -13.61
N PRO A 99 11.46 10.18 -13.30
CA PRO A 99 10.28 11.01 -13.58
C PRO A 99 9.90 11.02 -15.07
N GLU A 100 10.85 10.79 -15.97
CA GLU A 100 10.62 10.66 -17.42
C GLU A 100 9.76 9.45 -17.80
N SER A 101 9.61 8.47 -16.91
CA SER A 101 8.73 7.32 -17.12
C SER A 101 7.24 7.70 -17.11
N GLY A 102 6.89 8.89 -16.61
CA GLY A 102 5.51 9.32 -16.43
C GLY A 102 4.74 8.53 -15.36
N ILE A 103 5.39 7.60 -14.65
CA ILE A 103 4.79 6.88 -13.52
C ILE A 103 4.58 7.87 -12.39
N GLN A 104 3.32 8.01 -11.97
CA GLN A 104 2.96 8.84 -10.81
C GLN A 104 3.16 8.04 -9.53
N PRO A 105 3.60 8.68 -8.43
CA PRO A 105 3.66 8.03 -7.14
C PRO A 105 2.26 7.67 -6.63
N ILE A 106 2.17 6.55 -5.91
CA ILE A 106 1.04 6.18 -5.06
C ILE A 106 1.33 6.73 -3.66
N ASP A 107 1.06 8.02 -3.48
CA ASP A 107 1.05 8.71 -2.19
C ASP A 107 -0.33 8.60 -1.52
N ASP A 108 -0.55 9.31 -0.41
CA ASP A 108 -1.82 9.23 0.32
C ASP A 108 -2.99 9.85 -0.47
N ALA A 109 -2.74 10.84 -1.33
CA ALA A 109 -3.75 11.41 -2.22
C ALA A 109 -4.14 10.41 -3.32
N ALA A 110 -3.16 9.75 -3.95
CA ALA A 110 -3.42 8.70 -4.93
C ALA A 110 -4.14 7.49 -4.30
N LYS A 111 -3.76 7.07 -3.08
CA LYS A 111 -4.48 6.00 -2.36
C LYS A 111 -5.94 6.36 -2.11
N SER A 112 -6.21 7.61 -1.73
CA SER A 112 -7.57 8.11 -1.54
C SER A 112 -8.40 7.94 -2.82
N GLU A 113 -7.85 8.35 -3.96
CA GLU A 113 -8.53 8.23 -5.27
C GLU A 113 -8.70 6.76 -5.69
N ILE A 114 -7.65 5.94 -5.58
CA ILE A 114 -7.69 4.52 -5.94
C ILE A 114 -8.76 3.79 -5.13
N PHE A 115 -8.82 4.02 -3.81
CA PHE A 115 -9.80 3.35 -2.96
C PHE A 115 -11.21 3.90 -3.14
N GLU A 116 -11.38 5.18 -3.47
CA GLU A 116 -12.68 5.74 -3.83
C GLU A 116 -13.23 5.06 -5.08
N GLN A 117 -12.44 5.01 -6.16
CA GLN A 117 -12.81 4.35 -7.42
C GLN A 117 -13.08 2.85 -7.23
N MET A 118 -12.26 2.18 -6.41
CA MET A 118 -12.47 0.78 -6.04
C MET A 118 -13.79 0.57 -5.31
N CYS A 119 -14.20 1.50 -4.44
CA CYS A 119 -15.44 1.40 -3.66
C CYS A 119 -16.69 1.82 -4.43
N CYS A 120 -16.58 2.31 -5.67
CA CYS A 120 -17.75 2.70 -6.47
C CYS A 120 -18.75 1.53 -6.60
N GLY A 121 -20.01 1.79 -6.24
CA GLY A 121 -21.08 0.79 -6.26
C GLY A 121 -21.11 -0.15 -5.05
N CYS A 122 -20.16 -0.08 -4.12
CA CYS A 122 -20.18 -0.81 -2.87
C CYS A 122 -21.03 -0.08 -1.82
N VAL A 123 -21.75 -0.84 -1.00
CA VAL A 123 -22.58 -0.28 0.07
C VAL A 123 -22.29 -0.92 1.42
N SER A 124 -21.32 -1.84 1.50
CA SER A 124 -20.98 -2.52 2.75
C SER A 124 -19.53 -2.92 2.85
N PHE A 125 -19.08 -3.15 4.09
CA PHE A 125 -17.73 -3.63 4.36
C PHE A 125 -17.50 -5.01 3.75
N SER A 126 -18.53 -5.86 3.65
CA SER A 126 -18.44 -7.16 2.99
C SER A 126 -18.17 -7.04 1.49
N ASP A 127 -18.80 -6.06 0.82
CA ASP A 127 -18.60 -5.84 -0.61
C ASP A 127 -17.14 -5.44 -0.86
N VAL A 128 -16.65 -4.46 -0.09
CA VAL A 128 -15.27 -3.97 -0.17
C VAL A 128 -14.24 -5.06 0.13
N LYS A 129 -14.50 -5.91 1.13
CA LYS A 129 -13.58 -7.03 1.47
C LYS A 129 -13.50 -8.11 0.40
N ALA A 130 -14.48 -8.18 -0.51
CA ALA A 130 -14.46 -9.10 -1.64
C ALA A 130 -13.67 -8.55 -2.84
N LEU A 131 -13.29 -7.27 -2.82
CA LEU A 131 -12.53 -6.62 -3.89
C LEU A 131 -11.04 -6.93 -3.80
N ASP A 132 -10.38 -6.95 -4.97
CA ASP A 132 -8.94 -7.12 -5.10
C ASP A 132 -8.23 -5.76 -5.05
N ALA A 133 -7.74 -5.41 -3.86
CA ALA A 133 -7.00 -4.18 -3.64
C ALA A 133 -5.69 -4.11 -4.43
N LYS A 134 -5.04 -5.26 -4.70
CA LYS A 134 -3.80 -5.31 -5.50
C LYS A 134 -4.08 -5.03 -6.97
N ALA A 135 -5.21 -5.51 -7.48
CA ALA A 135 -5.67 -5.17 -8.82
C ALA A 135 -5.90 -3.67 -8.95
N ALA A 136 -6.61 -3.05 -8.00
CA ALA A 136 -6.84 -1.60 -8.00
C ALA A 136 -5.53 -0.79 -8.00
N LEU A 137 -4.56 -1.16 -7.16
CA LEU A 137 -3.23 -0.52 -7.14
C LEU A 137 -2.47 -0.69 -8.45
N ARG A 138 -2.58 -1.87 -9.09
CA ARG A 138 -1.91 -2.17 -10.35
C ARG A 138 -2.54 -1.41 -11.51
N ASP A 139 -3.87 -1.31 -11.51
CA ASP A 139 -4.66 -0.69 -12.58
C ASP A 139 -4.59 0.85 -12.53
N TRP A 140 -4.06 1.41 -11.44
CA TRP A 140 -3.60 2.81 -11.38
C TRP A 140 -2.50 3.12 -12.41
N LEU A 141 -1.73 2.10 -12.82
CA LEU A 141 -0.70 2.22 -13.84
C LEU A 141 -1.23 1.71 -15.18
N SER A 142 -0.93 2.42 -16.26
CA SER A 142 -1.16 1.92 -17.62
C SER A 142 -0.41 0.61 -17.85
N TYR A 143 -0.84 -0.19 -18.83
CA TYR A 143 -0.16 -1.44 -19.16
C TYR A 143 1.32 -1.23 -19.50
N GLU A 144 1.64 -0.17 -20.23
CA GLU A 144 3.00 0.23 -20.60
C GLU A 144 3.83 0.58 -19.35
N GLN A 145 3.24 1.35 -18.43
CA GLN A 145 3.87 1.69 -17.15
C GLN A 145 4.13 0.46 -16.29
N GLN A 146 3.20 -0.51 -16.27
CA GLN A 146 3.41 -1.78 -15.55
C GLN A 146 4.58 -2.58 -16.13
N CYS A 147 4.72 -2.61 -17.46
CA CYS A 147 5.86 -3.23 -18.13
C CYS A 147 7.17 -2.50 -17.82
N MET A 148 7.15 -1.17 -17.89
CA MET A 148 8.31 -0.34 -17.57
C MET A 148 8.75 -0.49 -16.11
N LEU A 149 7.81 -0.55 -15.16
CA LEU A 149 8.10 -0.80 -13.74
C LEU A 149 8.83 -2.13 -13.51
N LYS A 150 8.51 -3.18 -14.28
CA LYS A 150 9.20 -4.48 -14.19
C LYS A 150 10.67 -4.37 -14.64
N TYR A 151 10.95 -3.53 -15.63
CA TYR A 151 12.30 -3.30 -16.16
C TYR A 151 13.11 -2.33 -15.28
N LEU A 152 12.54 -1.17 -14.94
CA LEU A 152 13.23 -0.13 -14.17
C LEU A 152 13.48 -0.57 -12.72
N VAL A 153 12.51 -1.22 -12.10
CA VAL A 153 12.56 -1.53 -10.66
C VAL A 153 12.24 -3.01 -10.47
N PRO A 154 13.13 -3.95 -10.85
CA PRO A 154 12.82 -5.38 -10.77
C PRO A 154 12.44 -5.84 -9.35
N LYS A 155 11.53 -6.81 -9.20
CA LYS A 155 11.11 -7.30 -7.88
C LYS A 155 12.20 -8.12 -7.17
N SER A 156 13.00 -8.83 -7.95
CA SER A 156 13.98 -9.76 -7.45
C SER A 156 15.10 -9.94 -8.45
N VAL A 157 16.20 -10.52 -7.99
CA VAL A 157 17.36 -10.85 -8.79
C VAL A 157 17.72 -12.32 -8.60
N GLU A 158 18.10 -12.97 -9.70
CA GLU A 158 18.54 -14.36 -9.71
C GLU A 158 20.02 -14.48 -9.36
N PHE A 159 20.34 -15.55 -8.64
CA PHE A 159 21.71 -15.89 -8.26
C PHE A 159 22.03 -17.30 -8.77
N PRO A 160 23.17 -17.53 -9.44
CA PRO A 160 23.51 -18.85 -9.99
C PRO A 160 23.51 -19.98 -8.96
N ARG A 161 23.88 -19.67 -7.71
CA ARG A 161 23.97 -20.64 -6.60
C ARG A 161 22.67 -20.81 -5.82
N ARG A 162 21.62 -20.07 -6.16
CA ARG A 162 20.33 -20.13 -5.45
C ARG A 162 19.26 -20.72 -6.33
N LYS A 163 18.41 -21.57 -5.73
CA LYS A 163 17.17 -22.04 -6.38
C LYS A 163 16.07 -20.99 -6.38
N LYS A 164 16.09 -20.07 -5.41
CA LYS A 164 15.08 -19.01 -5.26
C LYS A 164 15.72 -17.64 -5.47
N PRO A 165 15.06 -16.75 -6.23
CA PRO A 165 15.55 -15.39 -6.43
C PRO A 165 15.54 -14.61 -5.10
N VAL A 166 16.34 -13.56 -5.04
CA VAL A 166 16.46 -12.68 -3.88
C VAL A 166 15.66 -11.41 -4.14
N ARG A 167 14.74 -11.07 -3.24
CA ARG A 167 13.94 -9.83 -3.33
C ARG A 167 14.85 -8.62 -3.14
N ILE A 168 14.64 -7.59 -3.98
CA ILE A 168 15.40 -6.34 -3.90
C ILE A 168 14.61 -5.39 -3.01
N ARG A 169 15.23 -4.85 -1.95
CA ARG A 169 14.58 -3.82 -1.12
C ARG A 169 14.84 -2.45 -1.73
N TYR A 170 13.80 -1.63 -1.80
CA TYR A 170 13.89 -0.27 -2.35
C TYR A 170 13.60 0.74 -1.26
N GLU A 171 14.42 1.78 -1.20
CA GLU A 171 14.29 2.89 -0.27
C GLU A 171 14.30 4.19 -1.08
N ILE A 172 13.43 5.14 -0.75
CA ILE A 172 13.24 6.37 -1.54
C ILE A 172 14.08 7.53 -1.02
N SER A 173 14.36 7.59 0.28
CA SER A 173 15.02 8.73 0.91
C SER A 173 16.13 8.27 1.87
N PRO A 174 17.40 8.20 1.41
CA PRO A 174 17.87 8.41 0.03
C PRO A 174 17.52 7.24 -0.91
N PRO A 175 17.49 7.43 -2.25
CA PRO A 175 17.26 6.36 -3.21
C PRO A 175 18.31 5.24 -3.11
N ARG A 176 17.91 4.06 -2.64
CA ARG A 176 18.78 2.87 -2.57
C ARG A 176 18.03 1.62 -3.00
N ALA A 177 18.72 0.76 -3.74
CA ALA A 177 18.28 -0.60 -4.05
C ALA A 177 19.22 -1.59 -3.36
N VAL A 178 18.71 -2.39 -2.45
CA VAL A 178 19.50 -3.26 -1.57
C VAL A 178 19.24 -4.73 -1.87
N VAL A 179 20.30 -5.49 -2.08
CA VAL A 179 20.27 -6.94 -2.30
C VAL A 179 21.04 -7.62 -1.17
N SER A 180 20.34 -8.35 -0.32
CA SER A 180 20.94 -9.07 0.80
C SER A 180 20.98 -10.55 0.51
N ALA A 181 22.18 -11.13 0.45
CA ALA A 181 22.35 -12.56 0.24
C ALA A 181 23.55 -13.11 1.02
N PHE A 182 23.57 -14.43 1.18
CA PHE A 182 24.67 -15.11 1.84
C PHE A 182 25.96 -14.92 1.02
N PHE A 183 27.10 -14.70 1.69
CA PHE A 183 28.34 -14.33 0.98
C PHE A 183 28.73 -15.29 -0.17
N ARG A 184 28.49 -16.60 -0.01
CA ARG A 184 28.82 -17.59 -1.06
C ARG A 184 27.92 -17.47 -2.28
N ASP A 185 26.71 -16.93 -2.13
CA ASP A 185 25.80 -16.73 -3.26
C ASP A 185 26.37 -15.70 -4.23
N PHE A 186 27.11 -14.70 -3.72
CA PHE A 186 27.74 -13.64 -4.52
C PHE A 186 29.00 -14.07 -5.30
N PHE A 187 29.54 -15.27 -5.07
CA PHE A 187 30.80 -15.70 -5.71
C PHE A 187 30.74 -15.76 -7.24
N ASP A 188 29.61 -16.20 -7.79
CA ASP A 188 29.41 -16.28 -9.25
C ASP A 188 28.39 -15.23 -9.74
N PHE A 189 28.03 -14.28 -8.87
CA PHE A 189 27.04 -13.26 -9.19
C PHE A 189 27.68 -12.14 -10.01
N ASP A 190 27.11 -11.88 -11.19
CA ASP A 190 27.52 -10.77 -12.05
C ASP A 190 26.65 -9.54 -11.76
N GLU A 191 27.19 -8.60 -10.97
CA GLU A 191 26.49 -7.37 -10.61
C GLU A 191 26.06 -6.50 -11.80
N LYS A 192 26.73 -6.62 -12.96
CA LYS A 192 26.43 -5.82 -14.16
C LYS A 192 25.11 -6.22 -14.82
N LYS A 193 24.62 -7.43 -14.55
CA LYS A 193 23.32 -7.91 -15.04
C LYS A 193 22.14 -7.27 -14.31
N LEU A 194 22.37 -6.77 -13.09
CA LEU A 194 21.34 -6.09 -12.32
C LEU A 194 21.35 -4.59 -12.62
N LYS A 195 20.43 -4.16 -13.48
CA LYS A 195 20.20 -2.74 -13.73
C LYS A 195 18.99 -2.26 -12.93
N ILE A 196 19.18 -1.19 -12.16
CA ILE A 196 18.10 -0.49 -11.46
C ILE A 196 17.97 0.90 -12.08
N CYS A 197 16.76 1.24 -12.51
CA CYS A 197 16.44 2.49 -13.18
C CYS A 197 17.38 2.74 -14.37
N ASP A 198 17.54 1.72 -15.22
CA ASP A 198 18.48 1.68 -16.35
C ASP A 198 19.94 2.02 -15.98
N GLY A 199 20.35 1.71 -14.75
CA GLY A 199 21.71 1.94 -14.25
C GLY A 199 21.90 3.28 -13.54
N LYS A 200 20.85 4.10 -13.39
CA LYS A 200 20.90 5.34 -12.59
C LYS A 200 21.21 5.07 -11.11
N ILE A 201 20.77 3.92 -10.58
CA ILE A 201 21.01 3.53 -9.20
C ILE A 201 21.95 2.33 -9.19
N ARG A 202 23.10 2.48 -8.51
CA ARG A 202 24.00 1.36 -8.23
C ARG A 202 23.39 0.50 -7.12
N PRO A 203 23.18 -0.80 -7.33
CA PRO A 203 22.72 -1.69 -6.28
C PRO A 203 23.72 -1.74 -5.12
N THR A 204 23.18 -1.79 -3.92
CA THR A 204 23.93 -2.00 -2.68
C THR A 204 23.79 -3.46 -2.27
N PHE A 205 24.90 -4.16 -2.16
CA PHE A 205 24.98 -5.56 -1.78
C PHE A 205 25.30 -5.70 -0.30
N GLU A 206 24.38 -6.29 0.45
CA GLU A 206 24.59 -6.68 1.84
C GLU A 206 25.05 -8.14 1.91
N ILE A 207 26.29 -8.31 2.33
CA ILE A 207 26.94 -9.61 2.43
C ILE A 207 26.56 -10.22 3.78
N LEU A 208 25.78 -11.29 3.76
CA LEU A 208 25.28 -11.95 4.97
C LEU A 208 26.22 -13.09 5.41
N SER A 209 26.42 -13.17 6.73
CA SER A 209 27.02 -14.32 7.40
C SER A 209 26.09 -15.55 7.39
N PRO A 210 26.58 -16.75 7.76
CA PRO A 210 25.71 -17.92 7.92
C PRO A 210 24.57 -17.72 8.93
N GLY A 211 24.75 -16.84 9.91
CA GLY A 211 23.72 -16.47 10.88
C GLY A 211 22.72 -15.42 10.37
N GLY A 212 22.79 -15.02 9.10
CA GLY A 212 21.86 -14.06 8.48
C GLY A 212 22.15 -12.58 8.78
N ARG A 213 23.18 -12.27 9.59
CA ARG A 213 23.58 -10.88 9.87
C ARG A 213 24.46 -10.33 8.74
N ALA A 214 24.20 -9.09 8.35
CA ALA A 214 25.06 -8.35 7.42
C ALA A 214 26.43 -8.09 8.06
N VAL A 215 27.49 -8.54 7.40
CA VAL A 215 28.88 -8.37 7.86
C VAL A 215 29.62 -7.29 7.08
N GLN A 216 29.17 -7.01 5.86
CA GLN A 216 29.68 -5.92 5.04
C GLN A 216 28.59 -5.47 4.07
N THR A 217 28.63 -4.19 3.70
CA THR A 217 27.83 -3.62 2.63
C THR A 217 28.75 -3.03 1.57
N THR A 218 28.49 -3.25 0.29
CA THR A 218 29.28 -2.72 -0.83
C THR A 218 28.41 -2.37 -2.03
N GLN A 219 28.83 -1.41 -2.86
CA GLN A 219 28.24 -1.14 -4.19
C GLN A 219 29.12 -1.63 -5.34
N ASN A 220 30.24 -2.29 -5.01
CA ASN A 220 31.22 -2.82 -5.94
C ASN A 220 31.73 -4.15 -5.39
N LEU A 221 31.18 -5.25 -5.89
CA LEU A 221 31.58 -6.59 -5.46
C LEU A 221 33.02 -6.89 -5.87
N GLU A 222 33.46 -6.44 -7.05
CA GLU A 222 34.81 -6.70 -7.56
C GLU A 222 35.89 -6.11 -6.63
N GLU A 223 35.71 -4.86 -6.21
CA GLU A 223 36.63 -4.20 -5.28
C GLU A 223 36.55 -4.82 -3.88
N PHE A 224 35.34 -5.16 -3.43
CA PHE A 224 35.13 -5.84 -2.14
C PHE A 224 35.92 -7.15 -2.05
N TRP A 225 35.85 -7.99 -3.09
CA TRP A 225 36.57 -9.26 -3.11
C TRP A 225 38.10 -9.09 -3.12
N LYS A 226 38.62 -8.06 -3.79
CA LYS A 226 40.06 -7.77 -3.85
C LYS A 226 40.63 -7.21 -2.55
N THR A 227 39.82 -6.47 -1.79
CA THR A 227 40.30 -5.66 -0.66
C THR A 227 39.67 -6.09 0.66
N SER A 228 38.43 -5.71 0.92
CA SER A 228 37.76 -5.86 2.22
C SER A 228 37.50 -7.33 2.60
N TRP A 229 37.35 -8.21 1.61
CA TRP A 229 37.05 -9.62 1.84
C TRP A 229 38.10 -10.34 2.69
N ILE A 230 39.38 -9.96 2.63
CA ILE A 230 40.45 -10.61 3.41
C ILE A 230 40.17 -10.52 4.92
N GLY A 231 39.76 -9.33 5.39
CA GLY A 231 39.38 -9.10 6.78
C GLY A 231 38.10 -9.83 7.16
N VAL A 232 37.05 -9.67 6.33
CA VAL A 232 35.75 -10.30 6.54
C VAL A 232 35.87 -11.83 6.56
N LYS A 233 36.67 -12.43 5.68
CA LYS A 233 36.94 -13.87 5.62
C LYS A 233 37.61 -14.37 6.89
N LYS A 234 38.61 -13.66 7.42
CA LYS A 234 39.28 -14.03 8.67
C LYS A 234 38.30 -14.10 9.83
N GLU A 235 37.44 -13.09 9.95
CA GLU A 235 36.41 -13.02 10.98
C GLU A 235 35.35 -14.10 10.82
N LEU A 236 34.81 -14.27 9.61
CA LEU A 236 33.81 -15.29 9.31
C LEU A 236 34.36 -16.70 9.52
N LYS A 237 35.61 -16.98 9.14
CA LYS A 237 36.23 -18.29 9.31
C LYS A 237 36.45 -18.64 10.78
N ALA A 238 36.75 -17.64 11.62
CA ALA A 238 36.87 -17.84 13.06
C ALA A 238 35.52 -18.22 13.70
N ARG A 239 34.43 -17.55 13.32
CA ARG A 239 33.09 -17.82 13.88
C ARG A 239 32.38 -19.01 13.23
N TYR A 240 32.60 -19.23 11.93
CA TYR A 240 31.84 -20.16 11.09
C TYR A 240 32.74 -21.02 10.18
N PRO A 241 33.70 -21.79 10.73
CA PRO A 241 34.70 -22.50 9.92
C PRO A 241 34.11 -23.52 8.94
N LYS A 242 32.98 -24.16 9.29
CA LYS A 242 32.30 -25.20 8.48
C LYS A 242 31.72 -24.68 7.16
N HIS A 243 31.61 -23.35 6.98
CA HIS A 243 31.01 -22.76 5.79
C HIS A 243 32.02 -22.47 4.67
N PHE A 244 33.32 -22.64 4.91
CA PHE A 244 34.38 -22.46 3.91
C PHE A 244 34.76 -23.80 3.31
N LYS A 245 34.66 -23.96 1.99
CA LYS A 245 34.99 -25.20 1.30
C LYS A 245 36.27 -25.07 0.48
N PRO A 246 37.07 -26.16 0.35
CA PRO A 246 38.14 -26.20 -0.64
C PRO A 246 37.58 -25.91 -2.04
N GLY A 247 38.24 -25.01 -2.78
CA GLY A 247 37.84 -24.63 -4.15
C GLY A 247 36.80 -23.51 -4.25
N ASP A 248 36.38 -22.89 -3.14
CA ASP A 248 35.66 -21.61 -3.23
C ASP A 248 36.60 -20.54 -3.86
N PRO A 249 36.11 -19.70 -4.80
CA PRO A 249 36.96 -18.76 -5.55
C PRO A 249 37.55 -17.64 -4.68
N TYR A 250 36.97 -17.42 -3.49
CA TYR A 250 37.33 -16.35 -2.56
C TYR A 250 37.53 -16.85 -1.13
#